data_AF-M1CV99-F1
#
_entry.id   AF-M1CV99-F1
#
_cell.length_a   1.000
_cell.length_b   1.000
_cell.length_c   1.000
_cell.angle_alpha   90.00
_cell.angle_beta   90.00
_cell.angle_gamma   90.00
#
_symmetry.space_group_name_H-M   'P 1'
#
loop_
_entity.id
_entity.type
_entity.pdbx_description
1 polymer ?
#
loop_
_entity_poly.entity_id
_entity_poly.type
_entity_poly.pdbx_seq_one_letter_code
_entity_poly.pdbx_strand_id
1 'polypeptide(L)'
;MLQWIAASQAMRPFILYYTFGLEALQMLEQVTQWIVSHKWTAGELWNVLVEYSSQRLREETRVGFFNWLIPSLSSHDDILNDSYDDRTCSCC
;
A
#
# COMPACT_ATOMS: atom_id res chain seq x y z
N MET A 1 3.51 -1.14 -5.15
CA MET A 1 4.07 0.17 -5.55
C MET A 1 5.44 0.10 -6.20
N LEU A 2 6.47 -0.46 -5.56
CA LEU A 2 7.83 -0.47 -6.11
C LEU A 2 7.92 -1.10 -7.51
N GLN A 3 7.22 -2.22 -7.75
CA GLN A 3 7.13 -2.82 -9.09
C GLN A 3 6.54 -1.85 -10.13
N TRP A 4 5.56 -1.04 -9.73
CA TRP A 4 4.92 -0.05 -10.59
C TRP A 4 5.88 1.08 -10.98
N ILE A 5 6.63 1.59 -10.00
CA ILE A 5 7.69 2.57 -10.25
C ILE A 5 8.75 1.99 -11.19
N ALA A 6 9.24 0.78 -10.91
CA ALA A 6 10.28 0.13 -11.72
C ALA A 6 9.82 -0.11 -13.16
N ALA A 7 8.61 -0.60 -13.37
CA ALA A 7 8.05 -0.81 -14.70
C ALA A 7 7.86 0.50 -15.47
N SER A 8 7.36 1.55 -14.81
CA SER A 8 7.21 2.89 -15.40
C SER A 8 8.56 3.47 -15.83
N GLN A 9 9.59 3.35 -15.00
CA GLN A 9 10.96 3.78 -15.34
C GLN A 9 11.57 2.93 -16.46
N ALA A 10 11.21 1.65 -16.54
CA ALA A 10 11.61 0.75 -17.63
C ALA A 10 10.76 0.92 -18.90
N MET A 11 9.91 1.96 -18.99
CA MET A 11 9.00 2.22 -20.11
C MET A 11 8.13 1.02 -20.49
N ARG A 12 7.73 0.22 -19.48
CA ARG A 12 6.79 -0.88 -19.69
C ARG A 12 5.38 -0.32 -19.81
N PRO A 13 4.63 -0.65 -20.87
CA PRO A 13 3.32 -0.05 -21.11
C PRO A 13 2.23 -0.55 -20.15
N PHE A 14 2.44 -1.69 -19.48
CA PHE A 14 1.53 -2.24 -18.49
C PHE A 14 2.27 -3.19 -17.53
N ILE A 15 1.60 -3.55 -16.44
CA ILE A 15 2.03 -4.57 -15.49
C ILE A 15 0.87 -5.53 -15.27
N LEU A 16 1.15 -6.82 -15.39
CA LEU A 16 0.23 -7.86 -14.98
C LEU A 16 0.60 -8.29 -13.55
N TYR A 17 -0.29 -8.04 -12.60
CA TYR A 17 -0.05 -8.31 -11.18
C TYR A 17 -0.93 -9.46 -10.69
N TYR A 18 -0.31 -10.59 -10.36
CA TYR A 18 -1.00 -11.76 -9.83
C TYR A 18 -1.12 -11.67 -8.31
N THR A 19 -2.36 -11.52 -7.82
CA THR A 19 -2.66 -11.44 -6.37
C THR A 19 -2.89 -12.80 -5.72
N PHE A 20 -2.90 -13.88 -6.50
CA PHE A 20 -3.19 -15.25 -6.05
C PHE A 20 -4.50 -15.38 -5.26
N GLY A 21 -5.48 -14.51 -5.52
CA GLY A 21 -6.79 -14.56 -4.86
C GLY A 21 -6.80 -14.04 -3.43
N LEU A 22 -5.74 -13.34 -2.99
CA LEU A 22 -5.69 -12.78 -1.65
C LEU A 22 -6.65 -11.59 -1.51
N GLU A 23 -7.68 -11.74 -0.67
CA GLU A 23 -8.74 -10.75 -0.45
C GLU A 23 -8.18 -9.41 0.05
N ALA A 24 -7.17 -9.43 0.91
CA ALA A 24 -6.49 -8.23 1.40
C ALA A 24 -5.87 -7.37 0.27
N LEU A 25 -5.66 -7.93 -0.93
CA LEU A 25 -5.13 -7.20 -2.09
C LEU A 25 -6.22 -6.64 -3.01
N GLN A 26 -7.50 -6.84 -2.72
CA GLN A 26 -8.59 -6.22 -3.49
C GLN A 26 -8.49 -4.69 -3.50
N MET A 27 -7.98 -4.08 -2.42
CA MET A 27 -7.74 -2.63 -2.35
C MET A 27 -6.75 -2.12 -3.42
N LEU A 28 -5.92 -2.99 -3.99
CA LEU A 28 -4.92 -2.61 -5.00
C LEU A 28 -5.56 -2.04 -6.26
N GLU A 29 -6.77 -2.50 -6.61
CA GLU A 29 -7.52 -1.95 -7.75
C GLU A 29 -7.92 -0.50 -7.48
N GLN A 30 -8.49 -0.21 -6.30
CA GLN A 30 -8.88 1.15 -5.89
C GLN A 30 -7.67 2.08 -5.85
N VAL A 31 -6.55 1.61 -5.30
CA VAL A 31 -5.28 2.36 -5.26
C VAL A 31 -4.77 2.67 -6.66
N THR A 32 -4.84 1.70 -7.58
CA THR A 32 -4.39 1.89 -8.97
C THR A 32 -5.27 2.90 -9.69
N GLN A 33 -6.59 2.78 -9.55
CA GLN A 33 -7.56 3.73 -10.12
C GLN A 33 -7.36 5.15 -9.59
N TRP A 34 -7.09 5.29 -8.29
CA TRP A 34 -6.79 6.57 -7.66
C TRP A 34 -5.54 7.23 -8.25
N ILE A 35 -4.44 6.49 -8.39
CA ILE A 35 -3.19 7.00 -8.95
C ILE A 35 -3.38 7.43 -10.41
N VAL A 36 -4.09 6.63 -11.21
CA VAL A 36 -4.38 6.95 -12.61
C VAL A 36 -5.28 8.18 -12.73
N SER A 37 -6.31 8.31 -11.88
CA SER A 37 -7.22 9.46 -11.92
C SER A 37 -6.52 10.77 -11.54
N HIS A 38 -5.56 10.72 -10.61
CA HIS A 38 -4.73 11.87 -10.23
C HIS A 38 -3.54 12.10 -11.16
N LYS A 39 -3.33 11.23 -12.17
CA LYS A 39 -2.24 11.32 -13.16
C LYS A 39 -0.85 11.41 -12.53
N TRP A 40 -0.63 10.71 -11.42
CA TRP A 40 0.67 10.77 -10.76
C TRP A 40 1.76 10.15 -11.63
N THR A 41 2.88 10.85 -11.70
CA THR A 41 4.13 10.36 -12.24
C THR A 41 4.78 9.34 -11.28
N ALA A 42 5.69 8.52 -11.82
CA ALA A 42 6.48 7.61 -11.00
C ALA A 42 7.32 8.37 -9.93
N GLY A 43 7.74 9.60 -10.22
CA GLY A 43 8.46 10.45 -9.28
C GLY A 43 7.59 10.97 -8.13
N GLU A 44 6.36 11.39 -8.41
CA GLU A 44 5.40 11.80 -7.36
C GLU A 44 5.05 10.63 -6.44
N LEU A 45 4.82 9.44 -7.01
CA LEU A 45 4.58 8.24 -6.21
C LEU A 45 5.81 7.87 -5.35
N TRP A 46 7.02 8.03 -5.88
CA TRP A 46 8.26 7.82 -5.11
C TRP A 46 8.38 8.78 -3.94
N ASN A 47 8.12 10.08 -4.15
CA ASN A 47 8.18 11.09 -3.09
C ASN A 47 7.20 10.77 -1.96
N VAL A 48 5.97 10.41 -2.32
CA VAL A 48 4.94 9.96 -1.36
C VAL A 48 5.40 8.74 -0.57
N LEU A 49 6.03 7.76 -1.24
CA LEU A 49 6.54 6.55 -0.59
C LEU A 49 7.67 6.86 0.39
N VAL A 50 8.58 7.77 0.02
CA VAL A 50 9.67 8.24 0.88
C VAL A 50 9.14 9.00 2.10
N GLU A 51 8.15 9.88 1.89
CA GLU A 51 7.53 10.65 2.98
C GLU A 51 6.84 9.74 4.00
N TYR A 52 5.98 8.82 3.54
CA TYR A 52 5.36 7.83 4.43
C TYR A 52 6.40 7.00 5.17
N SER A 53 7.46 6.54 4.48
CA SER A 53 8.51 5.73 5.10
C SER A 53 9.26 6.49 6.20
N SER A 54 9.51 7.78 5.98
CA SER A 54 10.12 8.68 6.98
C SER A 54 9.22 8.83 8.20
N GLN A 55 7.92 9.10 8.01
CA GLN A 55 6.95 9.21 9.11
C GLN A 55 6.84 7.88 9.88
N ARG A 56 6.84 6.74 9.17
CA ARG A 56 6.77 5.42 9.78
C ARG A 56 8.02 5.10 10.60
N LEU A 57 9.21 5.45 10.10
CA LEU A 57 10.48 5.28 10.80
C LEU A 57 10.55 6.12 12.08
N ARG A 58 9.93 7.29 12.08
CA ARG A 58 9.82 8.19 13.24
C ARG A 58 8.65 7.84 14.17
N GLU A 59 7.90 6.78 13.86
CA GLU A 59 6.70 6.37 14.58
C GLU A 59 5.57 7.43 14.62
N GLU A 60 5.62 8.42 13.73
CA GLU A 60 4.63 9.50 13.61
C GLU A 60 3.30 8.99 13.01
N THR A 61 3.34 7.85 12.32
CA THR A 61 2.15 7.22 11.74
C THR A 61 2.13 5.72 12.01
N ARG A 62 0.97 5.21 12.47
CA ARG A 62 0.71 3.78 12.68
C ARG A 62 -0.23 3.17 11.64
N VAL A 63 -0.83 3.99 10.78
CA VAL A 63 -1.69 3.50 9.69
C VAL A 63 -0.86 2.85 8.58
N GLY A 64 -1.44 1.86 7.90
CA GLY A 64 -0.84 1.23 6.73
C GLY A 64 -0.68 2.21 5.56
N PHE A 65 0.28 1.95 4.68
CA PHE A 65 0.62 2.85 3.57
C PHE A 65 -0.59 3.18 2.68
N PHE A 66 -1.41 2.20 2.31
CA PHE A 66 -2.55 2.45 1.42
C PHE A 66 -3.65 3.31 2.07
N ASN A 67 -3.83 3.19 3.39
CA ASN A 67 -4.81 3.99 4.13
C ASN A 67 -4.31 5.40 4.39
N TRP A 68 -2.99 5.55 4.56
CA TRP A 68 -2.34 6.86 4.56
C TRP A 68 -2.46 7.53 3.19
N LEU A 69 -2.29 6.77 2.11
CA LEU A 69 -2.34 7.27 0.73
C LEU A 69 -3.75 7.68 0.31
N ILE A 70 -4.75 6.90 0.71
CA ILE A 70 -6.16 7.10 0.37
C ILE A 70 -6.95 6.95 1.66
N PRO A 71 -7.22 8.04 2.39
CA PRO A 71 -7.90 8.00 3.68
C PRO A 71 -9.28 7.32 3.63
N SER A 72 -9.96 7.32 2.48
CA SER A 72 -11.25 6.64 2.30
C SER A 72 -11.17 5.11 2.32
N LEU A 73 -9.98 4.51 2.21
CA LEU A 73 -9.78 3.05 2.30
C LEU A 73 -9.85 2.52 3.75
N SER A 74 -9.74 3.40 4.74
CA SER A 74 -9.72 3.06 6.18
C SER A 74 -10.96 2.32 6.71
N SER A 75 -12.03 2.21 5.92
CA SER A 75 -13.23 1.43 6.24
C SER A 75 -13.08 -0.08 6.01
N HIS A 76 -12.00 -0.53 5.36
CA HIS A 76 -11.79 -1.95 5.03
C HIS A 76 -10.74 -2.65 5.92
N ASP A 77 -10.03 -1.93 6.80
CA ASP A 77 -8.91 -2.47 7.58
C ASP A 77 -9.28 -3.02 8.96
N ASP A 78 -10.51 -2.82 9.45
CA ASP A 78 -10.94 -3.35 10.75
C ASP A 78 -10.85 -4.89 10.81
N ILE A 79 -10.69 -5.56 9.66
CA ILE A 79 -10.58 -7.02 9.54
C ILE A 79 -9.12 -7.51 9.68
N LEU A 80 -8.11 -6.66 9.49
CA LEU A 80 -6.70 -7.08 9.49
C LEU A 80 -6.01 -6.96 10.85
N ASN A 81 -6.56 -6.21 11.79
CA ASN A 81 -5.95 -6.04 13.11
C ASN A 81 -6.19 -7.23 14.07
N ASP A 82 -7.16 -8.11 13.77
CA ASP A 82 -7.51 -9.26 14.61
C ASP A 82 -6.69 -10.54 14.30
N SER A 83 -5.92 -10.54 13.20
CA SER A 83 -5.16 -11.73 12.75
C SER A 83 -3.66 -11.71 13.08
N TYR A 84 -3.15 -10.59 13.59
CA TYR A 84 -1.73 -10.43 13.93
C TYR A 84 -1.43 -10.35 15.43
N ASP A 85 -2.46 -10.32 16.29
CA ASP A 85 -2.34 -10.23 17.75
C ASP A 85 -2.65 -11.55 18.48
N ASP A 86 -2.34 -12.70 17.85
CA ASP A 86 -2.52 -14.02 18.48
C ASP A 86 -1.27 -14.93 18.39
N ARG A 87 -0.07 -14.34 18.28
CA ARG A 87 1.19 -15.12 18.31
C ARG A 87 2.26 -14.65 19.29
N THR A 88 1.89 -13.88 20.31
CA THR A 88 2.79 -13.61 21.44
C THR A 88 2.07 -13.76 22.78
N CYS A 89 1.67 -14.99 23.12
CA CYS A 89 1.53 -15.38 24.52
C CYS A 89 1.78 -16.88 24.74
N SER A 90 2.85 -17.14 25.49
CA SER A 90 3.04 -18.26 26.43
C SER A 90 3.16 -19.68 25.88
N CYS A 91 4.40 -20.17 25.85
CA CYS A 91 4.68 -21.51 26.36
C CYS A 91 5.81 -21.38 27.40
N CYS A 92 5.53 -21.95 28.57
CA CYS A 92 6.35 -22.02 29.78
C CYS A 92 7.74 -22.62 29.56
#